data_AF-A0AAW1SHH2-F1
#
_entry.id   AF-A0AAW1SHH2-F1
#
_cell.length_a   1.000
_cell.length_b   1.000
_cell.length_c   1.000
_cell.angle_alpha   90.00
_cell.angle_beta   90.00
_cell.angle_gamma   90.00
#
_symmetry.space_group_name_H-M   'P 1'
#
loop_
_entity.id
_entity.type
_entity.pdbx_description
1 polymer ?
#
loop_
_entity_poly.entity_id
_entity_poly.type
_entity_poly.pdbx_seq_one_letter_code
_entity_poly.pdbx_strand_id
1 'polypeptide(L)'
;QKAGGQALLGGLDCLVHRNFFGGQIHSFEALISMPACFADPSNSPFRAVFIRAPAILEAGPGVEILSEYELDAEEQQQAKGQKAVAVAVKSGNLLATAFHPELTDDVRWHAVFVALVRERLAKRQHPATSVEEKVEVKAAADPSNPYVPVWQRNRPADLPVFRSQDSGERYNWDLQHVS
;
A
#
# COMPACT_ATOMS: atom_id res chain seq x y z
N GLN A 1 9.11 11.84 16.90
CA GLN A 1 8.87 10.38 16.93
C GLN A 1 9.85 9.74 17.92
N LYS A 2 9.47 8.68 18.68
CA LYS A 2 10.43 7.94 19.53
C LYS A 2 11.44 7.22 18.63
N ALA A 3 12.72 7.36 18.92
CA ALA A 3 13.80 6.62 18.29
C ALA A 3 13.55 5.10 18.46
N GLY A 4 13.36 4.37 17.35
CA GLY A 4 13.01 2.95 17.36
C GLY A 4 11.71 2.57 16.63
N GLY A 5 11.22 3.39 15.71
CA GLY A 5 10.06 3.05 14.87
C GLY A 5 10.34 1.88 13.92
N GLN A 6 9.38 0.96 13.81
CA GLN A 6 9.39 -0.16 12.88
C GLN A 6 9.60 0.33 11.44
N ALA A 7 10.56 -0.27 10.72
CA ALA A 7 10.85 0.08 9.33
C ALA A 7 9.60 -0.11 8.45
N LEU A 8 9.27 0.90 7.66
CA LEU A 8 8.14 0.83 6.73
C LEU A 8 8.56 0.03 5.49
N LEU A 9 7.77 -0.97 5.11
CA LEU A 9 8.04 -1.81 3.93
C LEU A 9 7.96 -1.04 2.58
N GLY A 10 7.47 0.21 2.59
CA GLY A 10 7.25 1.03 1.39
C GLY A 10 6.11 0.52 0.50
N GLY A 11 5.84 1.23 -0.61
CA GLY A 11 4.94 0.77 -1.68
C GLY A 11 3.51 1.36 -1.70
N LEU A 12 3.05 1.96 -0.60
CA LEU A 12 1.74 2.63 -0.52
C LEU A 12 1.94 4.11 -0.18
N ASP A 13 1.64 5.01 -1.12
CA ASP A 13 1.80 6.46 -0.96
C ASP A 13 0.60 7.06 -0.20
N CYS A 14 0.61 6.92 1.12
CA CYS A 14 -0.44 7.41 2.01
C CYS A 14 0.12 8.10 3.25
N LEU A 15 -0.51 9.20 3.66
CA LEU A 15 -0.32 9.79 4.98
C LEU A 15 -1.25 9.09 5.97
N VAL A 16 -0.66 8.43 6.97
CA VAL A 16 -1.42 7.63 7.95
C VAL A 16 -1.25 8.20 9.36
N HIS A 17 -2.37 8.37 10.05
CA HIS A 17 -2.39 8.68 11.49
C HIS A 17 -2.60 7.38 12.29
N ARG A 18 -1.59 6.98 13.07
CA ARG A 18 -1.65 5.77 13.90
C ARG A 18 -2.57 5.98 15.10
N ASN A 19 -3.44 5.00 15.40
CA ASN A 19 -4.45 5.06 16.47
C ASN A 19 -5.30 6.35 16.38
N PHE A 20 -5.80 6.65 15.18
CA PHE A 20 -6.61 7.84 14.93
C PHE A 20 -7.90 7.85 15.76
N PHE A 21 -8.58 6.70 15.86
CA PHE A 21 -9.85 6.55 16.58
C PHE A 21 -9.70 6.48 18.12
N GLY A 22 -8.68 7.15 18.69
CA GLY A 22 -8.48 7.27 20.13
C GLY A 22 -7.69 6.14 20.82
N GLY A 23 -7.41 6.36 22.11
CA GLY A 23 -6.55 5.50 22.93
C GLY A 23 -7.30 4.51 23.84
N GLN A 24 -6.72 3.31 23.97
CA GLN A 24 -6.97 2.24 24.94
C GLN A 24 -8.29 1.44 24.92
N ILE A 25 -9.41 1.87 24.32
CA ILE A 25 -10.68 1.07 24.40
C ILE A 25 -11.49 0.94 23.08
N HIS A 26 -11.16 1.65 22.01
CA HIS A 26 -12.07 1.74 20.86
C HIS A 26 -11.88 0.63 19.80
N SER A 27 -12.20 -0.62 20.16
CA SER A 27 -12.75 -1.53 19.16
C SER A 27 -14.17 -1.09 18.84
N PHE A 28 -14.46 -0.78 17.57
CA PHE A 28 -15.79 -0.37 17.15
C PHE A 28 -16.14 -1.00 15.82
N GLU A 29 -17.41 -0.87 15.46
CA GLU A 29 -17.94 -1.37 14.22
C GLU A 29 -18.64 -0.24 13.49
N ALA A 30 -18.45 -0.18 12.17
CA ALA A 30 -19.12 0.80 11.34
C ALA A 30 -19.57 0.17 10.02
N LEU A 31 -20.64 0.74 9.47
CA LEU A 31 -21.10 0.41 8.13
C LEU A 31 -20.31 1.25 7.13
N ILE A 32 -19.59 0.58 6.24
CA ILE A 32 -18.80 1.23 5.18
C ILE A 32 -19.31 0.79 3.81
N SER A 33 -19.06 1.61 2.80
CA SER A 33 -19.40 1.27 1.41
C SER A 33 -18.46 0.21 0.85
N MET A 34 -18.97 -0.58 -0.10
CA MET A 34 -18.16 -1.48 -0.92
C MET A 34 -17.73 -0.76 -2.21
N PRO A 35 -16.56 -1.09 -2.79
CA PRO A 35 -16.20 -0.66 -4.12
C PRO A 35 -17.27 -1.12 -5.11
N ALA A 36 -17.65 -0.26 -6.07
CA ALA A 36 -18.78 -0.51 -6.97
C ALA A 36 -18.71 -1.86 -7.72
N CYS A 37 -17.51 -2.32 -8.06
CA CYS A 37 -17.29 -3.60 -8.73
C CYS A 37 -17.49 -4.84 -7.84
N PHE A 38 -17.60 -4.66 -6.53
CA PHE A 38 -17.80 -5.72 -5.53
C PHE A 38 -19.02 -5.46 -4.62
N ALA A 39 -19.79 -4.40 -4.91
CA ALA A 39 -21.08 -4.18 -4.28
C ALA A 39 -22.07 -5.26 -4.74
N ASP A 40 -22.90 -5.74 -3.81
CA ASP A 40 -24.01 -6.62 -4.19
C ASP A 40 -25.11 -5.82 -4.93
N PRO A 41 -26.06 -6.49 -5.60
CA PRO A 41 -27.15 -5.81 -6.32
C PRO A 41 -28.03 -4.93 -5.43
N SER A 42 -28.05 -5.17 -4.11
CA SER A 42 -28.77 -4.35 -3.14
C SER A 42 -27.96 -3.16 -2.62
N ASN A 43 -26.70 -3.02 -3.05
CA ASN A 43 -25.74 -2.04 -2.55
C ASN A 43 -25.66 -2.02 -1.01
N SER A 44 -25.72 -3.20 -0.39
CA SER A 44 -25.72 -3.31 1.07
C SER A 44 -24.36 -2.91 1.64
N PRO A 45 -24.30 -2.07 2.70
CA PRO A 45 -23.04 -1.71 3.33
C PRO A 45 -22.33 -2.93 3.93
N PHE A 46 -21.03 -2.79 4.15
CA PHE A 46 -20.22 -3.78 4.82
C PHE A 46 -20.03 -3.40 6.28
N ARG A 47 -20.23 -4.36 7.20
CA ARG A 47 -19.95 -4.18 8.62
C ARG A 47 -18.46 -4.38 8.88
N ALA A 48 -17.73 -3.27 8.96
CA ALA A 48 -16.30 -3.25 9.23
C ALA A 48 -16.01 -3.24 10.73
N VAL A 49 -15.08 -4.11 11.15
CA VAL A 49 -14.61 -4.21 12.53
C VAL A 49 -13.25 -3.51 12.65
N PHE A 50 -13.20 -2.43 13.42
CA PHE A 50 -12.00 -1.63 13.63
C PHE A 50 -11.41 -1.95 15.01
N ILE A 51 -10.15 -2.37 15.05
CA ILE A 51 -9.44 -2.63 16.31
C ILE A 51 -8.14 -1.85 16.28
N ARG A 52 -8.05 -0.80 17.12
CA ARG A 52 -6.89 0.11 17.15
C ARG A 52 -6.52 0.61 15.76
N ALA A 53 -7.54 0.94 14.97
CA ALA A 53 -7.39 1.21 13.57
C ALA A 53 -6.59 2.52 13.32
N PRO A 54 -5.70 2.53 12.33
CA PRO A 54 -5.18 3.78 11.78
C PRO A 54 -6.25 4.49 10.93
N ALA A 55 -6.04 5.76 10.62
CA ALA A 55 -6.78 6.45 9.56
C ALA A 55 -5.83 6.95 8.46
N ILE A 56 -6.28 6.87 7.21
CA ILE A 56 -5.56 7.43 6.06
C ILE A 56 -6.10 8.84 5.82
N LEU A 57 -5.24 9.84 6.07
CA LEU A 57 -5.60 11.26 5.97
C LEU A 57 -5.43 11.79 4.55
N GLU A 58 -4.40 11.31 3.84
CA GLU A 58 -4.07 11.75 2.48
C GLU A 58 -3.59 10.55 1.67
N ALA A 59 -4.00 10.48 0.40
CA ALA A 59 -3.63 9.45 -0.56
C ALA A 59 -2.94 10.10 -1.76
N GLY A 60 -1.81 9.54 -2.17
CA GLY A 60 -1.03 10.01 -3.32
C GLY A 60 -1.69 9.69 -4.68
N PRO A 61 -1.17 10.22 -5.79
CA PRO A 61 -1.78 10.14 -7.12
C PRO A 61 -1.89 8.72 -7.71
N GLY A 62 -1.18 7.74 -7.12
CA GLY A 62 -1.24 6.32 -7.52
C GLY A 62 -2.06 5.44 -6.57
N VAL A 63 -2.79 6.05 -5.63
CA VAL A 63 -3.60 5.35 -4.64
C VAL A 63 -5.08 5.59 -4.92
N GLU A 64 -5.79 4.50 -5.14
CA GLU A 64 -7.24 4.45 -5.30
C GLU A 64 -7.90 4.27 -3.93
N ILE A 65 -8.80 5.18 -3.55
CA ILE A 65 -9.62 5.04 -2.36
C ILE A 65 -10.79 4.11 -2.69
N LEU A 66 -10.88 3.01 -1.94
CA LEU A 66 -11.88 1.98 -2.15
C LEU A 66 -13.08 2.13 -1.20
N SER A 67 -12.84 2.68 -0.01
CA SER A 67 -13.88 2.91 0.99
C SER A 67 -13.45 3.96 2.00
N GLU A 68 -14.42 4.72 2.49
CA GLU A 68 -14.26 5.82 3.43
C GLU A 68 -15.16 5.62 4.65
N TYR A 69 -14.73 6.17 5.78
CA TYR A 69 -15.50 6.23 7.02
C TYR A 69 -15.84 7.69 7.34
N GLU A 70 -17.12 7.96 7.57
CA GLU A 70 -17.60 9.29 7.97
C GLU A 70 -17.22 9.58 9.42
N LEU A 71 -16.66 10.76 9.65
CA LEU A 71 -16.15 11.19 10.94
C LEU A 71 -17.18 12.00 11.72
N ASP A 72 -17.22 11.79 13.03
CA ASP A 72 -17.97 12.65 13.94
C ASP A 72 -17.27 14.02 14.15
N ALA A 73 -17.92 14.94 14.88
CA ALA A 73 -17.40 16.29 15.06
C ALA A 73 -16.05 16.35 15.80
N GLU A 74 -15.76 15.38 16.68
CA GLU A 74 -14.50 15.32 17.43
C GLU A 74 -13.38 14.75 16.56
N GLU A 75 -13.68 13.68 15.81
CA GLU A 75 -12.77 13.05 14.87
C GLU A 75 -12.42 14.00 13.71
N GLN A 76 -13.38 14.79 13.23
CA GLN A 76 -13.14 15.81 12.19
C GLN A 76 -12.06 16.80 12.61
N GLN A 77 -11.99 17.20 13.88
CA GLN A 77 -10.93 18.09 14.37
C GLN A 77 -9.55 17.44 14.26
N GLN A 78 -9.46 16.13 14.50
CA GLN A 78 -8.23 15.36 14.38
C GLN A 78 -7.82 15.15 12.91
N ALA A 79 -8.80 15.02 12.01
CA ALA A 79 -8.58 14.90 10.56
C ALA A 79 -8.49 16.26 9.85
N LYS A 80 -8.02 17.33 10.52
CA LYS A 80 -7.87 18.67 9.93
C LYS A 80 -9.17 19.23 9.29
N GLY A 81 -10.33 18.87 9.83
CA GLY A 81 -11.65 19.27 9.32
C GLY A 81 -12.20 18.40 8.18
N GLN A 82 -11.57 17.29 7.84
CA GLN A 82 -12.10 16.34 6.86
C GLN A 82 -13.33 15.63 7.40
N LYS A 83 -14.40 15.56 6.61
CA LYS A 83 -15.66 14.88 6.97
C LYS A 83 -15.56 13.36 6.99
N ALA A 84 -14.59 12.80 6.27
CA ALA A 84 -14.38 11.37 6.14
C ALA A 84 -12.89 11.07 5.96
N VAL A 85 -12.49 9.86 6.29
CA VAL A 85 -11.12 9.35 6.10
C VAL A 85 -11.16 8.03 5.34
N ALA A 86 -10.11 7.79 4.54
CA ALA A 86 -10.00 6.52 3.82
C ALA A 86 -9.69 5.38 4.79
N VAL A 87 -10.44 4.29 4.67
CA VAL A 87 -10.32 3.07 5.48
C VAL A 87 -10.01 1.84 4.65
N ALA A 88 -10.14 1.92 3.33
CA ALA A 88 -9.59 0.94 2.40
C ALA A 88 -9.01 1.64 1.17
N VAL A 89 -7.81 1.24 0.77
CA VAL A 89 -7.12 1.78 -0.40
C VAL A 89 -6.41 0.69 -1.20
N LYS A 90 -6.18 0.98 -2.47
CA LYS A 90 -5.43 0.14 -3.39
C LYS A 90 -4.34 0.95 -4.09
N SER A 91 -3.16 0.37 -4.24
CA SER A 91 -2.12 0.92 -5.11
C SER A 91 -1.44 -0.20 -5.88
N GLY A 92 -1.62 -0.22 -7.20
CA GLY A 92 -1.19 -1.33 -8.05
C GLY A 92 -1.78 -2.66 -7.57
N ASN A 93 -0.93 -3.54 -7.06
CA ASN A 93 -1.29 -4.85 -6.52
C ASN A 93 -1.30 -4.92 -4.98
N LEU A 94 -1.24 -3.77 -4.31
CA LEU A 94 -1.36 -3.65 -2.86
C LEU A 94 -2.80 -3.28 -2.49
N LEU A 95 -3.32 -3.96 -1.48
CA LEU A 95 -4.58 -3.65 -0.81
C LEU A 95 -4.26 -3.37 0.65
N ALA A 96 -4.78 -2.27 1.19
CA ALA A 96 -4.67 -1.93 2.60
C ALA A 96 -6.05 -1.60 3.16
N THR A 97 -6.37 -2.17 4.33
CA THR A 97 -7.59 -1.90 5.09
C THR A 97 -7.22 -1.46 6.50
N ALA A 98 -7.97 -0.51 7.04
CA ALA A 98 -7.87 -0.08 8.44
C ALA A 98 -8.71 -0.95 9.39
N PHE A 99 -9.61 -1.75 8.84
CA PHE A 99 -10.47 -2.72 9.53
C PHE A 99 -9.99 -4.15 9.31
N HIS A 100 -10.60 -5.06 10.06
CA HIS A 100 -10.36 -6.49 10.09
C HIS A 100 -11.45 -7.26 9.34
N PRO A 101 -11.33 -7.45 8.01
CA PRO A 101 -12.32 -8.19 7.24
C PRO A 101 -12.45 -9.66 7.65
N GLU A 102 -11.43 -10.22 8.33
CA GLU A 102 -11.42 -11.59 8.85
C GLU A 102 -12.31 -11.81 10.08
N LEU A 103 -12.75 -10.74 10.73
CA LEU A 103 -13.58 -10.80 11.95
C LEU A 103 -15.08 -10.69 11.65
N THR A 104 -15.47 -10.91 10.40
CA THR A 104 -16.87 -10.95 9.95
C THR A 104 -17.08 -12.14 9.02
N ASP A 105 -18.31 -12.64 8.95
CA ASP A 105 -18.70 -13.71 8.02
C ASP A 105 -18.85 -13.21 6.57
N ASP A 106 -18.80 -11.88 6.37
CA ASP A 106 -18.90 -11.26 5.05
C ASP A 106 -17.55 -11.32 4.31
N VAL A 107 -17.50 -12.15 3.27
CA VAL A 107 -16.29 -12.44 2.50
C VAL A 107 -16.03 -11.45 1.36
N ARG A 108 -16.83 -10.39 1.19
CA ARG A 108 -16.71 -9.49 0.02
C ARG A 108 -15.33 -8.82 -0.08
N TRP A 109 -14.74 -8.37 1.03
CA TRP A 109 -13.37 -7.81 1.03
C TRP A 109 -12.28 -8.86 0.79
N HIS A 110 -12.48 -10.10 1.21
CA HIS A 110 -11.60 -11.20 0.82
C HIS A 110 -11.68 -11.48 -0.69
N ALA A 111 -12.88 -11.40 -1.26
CA ALA A 111 -13.07 -11.54 -2.71
C ALA A 111 -12.38 -10.41 -3.50
N VAL A 112 -12.40 -9.17 -2.98
CA VAL A 112 -11.61 -8.05 -3.54
C VAL A 112 -10.13 -8.41 -3.60
N PHE A 113 -9.57 -8.90 -2.50
CA PHE A 113 -8.15 -9.31 -2.46
C PHE A 113 -7.85 -10.45 -3.45
N VAL A 114 -8.67 -11.49 -3.50
CA VAL A 114 -8.50 -12.61 -4.45
C VAL A 114 -8.57 -12.13 -5.89
N ALA A 115 -9.47 -11.19 -6.21
CA ALA A 115 -9.56 -10.60 -7.54
C ALA A 115 -8.27 -9.85 -7.91
N LEU A 116 -7.68 -9.09 -6.99
CA LEU A 116 -6.39 -8.42 -7.21
C LEU A 116 -5.26 -9.41 -7.48
N VAL A 117 -5.23 -10.54 -6.77
CA VAL A 117 -4.26 -11.61 -7.01
C VAL A 117 -4.44 -12.20 -8.41
N ARG A 118 -5.69 -12.50 -8.81
CA ARG A 118 -6.00 -13.02 -10.16
C ARG A 118 -5.59 -12.03 -11.25
N GLU A 119 -5.92 -10.75 -11.09
CA GLU A 119 -5.52 -9.69 -12.02
C GLU A 119 -3.99 -9.62 -12.15
N ARG A 120 -3.27 -9.68 -11.02
CA ARG A 120 -1.81 -9.66 -11.00
C ARG A 120 -1.20 -10.87 -11.70
N LEU A 121 -1.77 -12.06 -11.52
CA LEU A 121 -1.32 -13.29 -12.16
C LEU A 121 -1.56 -13.27 -13.68
N ALA A 122 -2.73 -12.80 -14.12
CA ALA A 122 -3.03 -12.65 -15.55
C ALA A 122 -2.02 -11.72 -16.24
N LYS A 123 -1.69 -10.59 -15.60
CA LYS A 123 -0.65 -9.65 -16.08
C LYS A 123 0.78 -10.23 -16.08
N ARG A 124 1.06 -11.31 -15.32
CA ARG A 124 2.38 -12.00 -15.37
C ARG A 124 2.45 -13.00 -16.51
N GLN A 125 1.33 -13.65 -16.83
CA GLN A 125 1.26 -14.66 -17.89
C GLN A 125 1.24 -14.04 -19.29
N HIS A 126 0.79 -12.79 -19.41
CA HIS A 126 0.95 -11.95 -20.59
C HIS A 126 1.80 -10.71 -20.23
N PRO A 127 3.14 -10.82 -20.20
CA PRO A 127 3.96 -9.61 -20.29
C PRO A 127 3.63 -8.96 -21.64
N ALA A 128 3.30 -7.67 -21.65
CA ALA A 128 3.00 -6.94 -22.88
C ALA A 128 4.11 -7.17 -23.92
N THR A 129 3.83 -7.98 -24.93
CA THR A 129 4.64 -8.06 -26.15
C THR A 129 4.39 -6.78 -26.93
N SER A 130 5.47 -6.19 -27.43
CA SER A 130 5.55 -5.11 -28.44
C SER A 130 5.75 -3.70 -27.89
N VAL A 131 6.98 -3.41 -27.49
CA VAL A 131 7.66 -2.24 -28.05
C VAL A 131 8.88 -2.79 -28.78
N GLU A 132 8.86 -2.74 -30.11
CA GLU A 132 10.02 -3.02 -30.94
C GLU A 132 11.06 -1.92 -30.69
N GLU A 133 12.00 -2.19 -29.79
CA GLU A 133 13.25 -1.44 -29.74
C GLU A 133 14.37 -2.37 -30.19
N LYS A 134 14.83 -2.14 -31.42
CA LYS A 134 15.98 -2.81 -32.02
C LYS A 134 17.24 -2.38 -31.26
N VAL A 135 17.56 -3.08 -30.18
CA VAL A 135 18.85 -2.96 -29.51
C VAL A 135 19.77 -4.07 -30.03
N GLU A 136 20.74 -3.66 -30.84
CA GLU A 136 21.87 -4.50 -31.26
C GLU A 136 22.77 -4.76 -30.05
N VAL A 137 22.69 -5.98 -29.50
CA VAL A 137 23.54 -6.40 -28.37
C VAL A 137 24.81 -7.03 -28.91
N LYS A 138 25.95 -6.33 -28.81
CA LYS A 138 27.27 -6.99 -28.83
C LYS A 138 27.55 -7.54 -27.43
N ALA A 139 27.20 -8.80 -27.22
CA ALA A 139 27.59 -9.54 -26.02
C ALA A 139 29.04 -10.05 -26.19
N ALA A 140 29.96 -9.50 -25.40
CA ALA A 140 31.16 -10.24 -25.01
C ALA A 140 30.84 -10.95 -23.69
N ALA A 141 30.49 -12.24 -23.79
CA ALA A 141 30.33 -13.10 -22.62
C ALA A 141 31.58 -13.98 -22.48
N ASP A 142 32.21 -13.92 -21.31
CA ASP A 142 33.28 -14.80 -20.86
C ASP A 142 32.76 -16.27 -20.83
N PRO A 143 33.38 -17.21 -21.56
CA PRO A 143 32.90 -18.58 -21.69
C PRO A 143 33.19 -19.48 -20.47
N SER A 144 33.74 -18.95 -19.36
CA SER A 144 34.22 -19.80 -18.26
C SER A 144 33.35 -19.87 -17.00
N ASN A 145 32.19 -19.21 -16.94
CA ASN A 145 31.34 -19.22 -15.73
C ASN A 145 30.03 -20.03 -15.90
N PRO A 146 29.94 -21.28 -15.39
CA PRO A 146 28.75 -22.12 -15.53
C PRO A 146 27.65 -21.86 -14.48
N TYR A 147 27.79 -20.89 -13.57
CA TYR A 147 26.74 -20.58 -12.59
C TYR A 147 26.59 -19.07 -12.33
N VAL A 148 25.50 -18.48 -12.84
CA VAL A 148 24.99 -17.20 -12.34
C VAL A 148 23.51 -17.37 -12.01
N PRO A 149 23.10 -17.34 -10.72
CA PRO A 149 21.70 -17.52 -10.35
C PRO A 149 20.86 -16.27 -10.65
N VAL A 150 19.60 -16.53 -11.06
CA VAL A 150 18.66 -15.59 -11.71
C VAL A 150 18.21 -14.41 -10.82
N TRP A 151 18.47 -14.45 -9.51
CA TRP A 151 18.00 -13.44 -8.56
C TRP A 151 18.88 -12.18 -8.45
N GLN A 152 20.02 -12.11 -9.14
CA GLN A 152 20.93 -10.94 -9.06
C GLN A 152 20.66 -9.84 -10.11
N ARG A 153 19.69 -10.00 -11.02
CA ARG A 153 19.44 -9.05 -12.13
C ARG A 153 18.51 -7.87 -11.82
N ASN A 154 17.77 -7.89 -10.72
CA ASN A 154 16.84 -6.81 -10.38
C ASN A 154 17.16 -6.21 -9.00
N ARG A 155 18.20 -5.38 -8.94
CA ARG A 155 18.20 -4.25 -8.02
C ARG A 155 17.79 -3.01 -8.82
N PRO A 156 16.55 -2.51 -8.72
CA PRO A 156 16.25 -1.18 -9.20
C PRO A 156 17.02 -0.19 -8.32
N ALA A 157 17.98 0.51 -8.92
CA ALA A 157 18.71 1.61 -8.28
C ALA A 157 17.87 2.89 -8.14
N ASP A 158 16.60 2.87 -8.56
CA ASP A 158 15.72 4.04 -8.65
C ASP A 158 14.48 3.89 -7.74
N LEU A 159 14.69 3.54 -6.46
CA LEU A 159 13.65 3.77 -5.46
C LEU A 159 13.58 5.29 -5.19
N PRO A 160 12.40 5.94 -5.31
CA PRO A 160 12.27 7.36 -5.06
C PRO A 160 12.63 7.69 -3.60
N VAL A 161 13.52 8.68 -3.44
CA VAL A 161 13.96 9.22 -2.16
C VAL A 161 12.80 9.98 -1.51
N PHE A 162 12.37 9.53 -0.33
CA PHE A 162 11.35 10.23 0.46
C PHE A 162 11.93 11.46 1.17
N ARG A 163 11.16 12.55 1.18
CA ARG A 163 11.41 13.73 2.02
C ARG A 163 10.50 13.67 3.23
N SER A 164 11.09 13.48 4.40
CA SER A 164 10.51 13.93 5.67
C SER A 164 10.66 15.45 5.73
N GLN A 165 9.59 16.19 6.04
CA GLN A 165 9.76 17.52 6.62
C GLN A 165 10.13 17.34 8.09
N ASP A 166 11.42 17.08 8.34
CA ASP A 166 12.12 17.63 9.51
C ASP A 166 13.62 17.32 9.42
N SER A 167 14.43 18.34 9.73
CA SER A 167 15.90 18.41 9.73
C SER A 167 16.61 18.46 8.35
N GLY A 168 17.14 19.64 8.03
CA GLY A 168 17.96 19.92 6.85
C GLY A 168 19.40 19.43 7.00
N GLU A 169 19.63 18.13 7.09
CA GLU A 169 20.98 17.56 7.04
C GLU A 169 21.08 16.41 6.02
N ARG A 170 22.09 16.52 5.14
CA ARG A 170 22.47 15.49 4.16
C ARG A 170 23.41 14.52 4.84
N TYR A 171 23.02 13.27 5.01
CA TYR A 171 23.94 12.20 5.40
C TYR A 171 24.36 11.40 4.18
N ASN A 172 25.65 11.52 3.85
CA ASN A 172 26.32 10.76 2.79
C ASN A 172 26.96 9.53 3.45
N TRP A 173 26.45 8.32 3.17
CA TRP A 173 27.10 7.09 3.61
C TRP A 173 27.87 6.49 2.46
N ASP A 174 29.11 6.94 2.32
CA ASP A 174 30.11 6.33 1.47
C ASP A 174 30.52 4.98 2.09
N LEU A 175 30.24 3.88 1.38
CA LEU A 175 30.72 2.56 1.76
C LEU A 175 32.22 2.47 1.43
N GLN A 176 33.05 2.91 2.37
CA GLN A 176 34.48 2.59 2.35
C GLN A 176 34.79 1.50 3.38
N HIS A 177 35.20 0.36 2.83
CA HIS A 177 36.23 -0.56 3.32
C HIS A 177 36.35 -0.75 4.84
N VAL A 178 36.04 -1.96 5.30
CA VAL A 178 36.77 -2.55 6.43
C VAL A 178 37.31 -3.90 5.98
N SER A 179 38.63 -3.92 5.89
CA SER A 179 39.58 -5.03 5.82
C SER A 179 39.36 -6.09 6.89
#